data_AF-A0A354J9S7-F1
#
_entry.id   AF-A0A354J9S7-F1
#
_cell.length_a   1.000
_cell.length_b   1.000
_cell.length_c   1.000
_cell.angle_alpha   90.00
_cell.angle_beta   90.00
_cell.angle_gamma   90.00
#
_symmetry.space_group_name_H-M   'P 1'
#
loop_
_entity.id
_entity.type
_entity.pdbx_description
1 polymer ?
#
loop_
_entity_poly.entity_id
_entity_poly.type
_entity_poly.pdbx_seq_one_letter_code
_entity_poly.pdbx_strand_id
1 'polypeptide(L)'
;KEKIDFFEELPDYDIAMYTHKKMKTTAESSLAVLKDLLPEFEALEDYSEAGIENVIMSYIKKKGIKNGQGLWPVRTAVSGKQSTPGGAYEIMNILGKEESLRRIHIAIDKLS
;
A
#
# COMPACT_ATOMS: atom_id res chain seq x y z
N LYS A 1 5.40 19.02 -9.39
CA LYS A 1 5.84 19.10 -7.98
C LYS A 1 4.87 18.39 -7.04
N GLU A 2 3.58 18.74 -6.99
CA GLU A 2 2.58 18.12 -6.06
C GLU A 2 2.31 16.60 -6.17
N LYS A 3 2.72 15.94 -7.26
CA LYS A 3 2.42 14.51 -7.48
C LYS A 3 3.51 13.55 -7.00
N ILE A 4 4.65 14.08 -6.56
CA ILE A 4 5.83 13.29 -6.14
C ILE A 4 6.43 13.78 -4.81
N ASP A 5 5.84 14.82 -4.22
CA ASP A 5 6.21 15.35 -2.90
C ASP A 5 6.16 14.29 -1.80
N PHE A 6 5.28 13.29 -1.95
CA PHE A 6 5.16 12.19 -0.99
C PHE A 6 6.43 11.32 -0.86
N PHE A 7 7.38 11.41 -1.81
CA PHE A 7 8.68 10.72 -1.66
C PHE A 7 9.57 11.39 -0.60
N GLU A 8 9.37 12.67 -0.30
CA GLU A 8 10.14 13.38 0.73
C GLU A 8 9.54 13.14 2.13
N GLU A 9 8.20 13.17 2.24
CA GLU A 9 7.49 12.93 3.50
C GLU A 9 6.10 12.34 3.22
N LEU A 10 5.57 11.52 4.14
CA LEU A 10 4.17 11.08 4.07
C LEU A 10 3.25 12.28 4.36
N PRO A 11 2.47 12.79 3.38
CA PRO A 11 1.49 13.84 3.66
C PRO A 11 0.43 13.35 4.64
N ASP A 12 -0.25 14.26 5.34
CA ASP A 12 -1.49 13.88 6.03
C ASP A 12 -2.60 13.58 5.02
N TYR A 13 -3.44 12.61 5.33
CA TYR A 13 -4.51 12.14 4.47
C TYR A 13 -5.67 11.54 5.26
N ASP A 14 -6.85 11.63 4.65
CA ASP A 14 -8.11 11.16 5.22
C ASP A 14 -8.28 9.64 4.99
N ILE A 15 -8.70 8.92 6.04
CA ILE A 15 -9.03 7.50 5.99
C ILE A 15 -10.13 7.19 4.96
N ALA A 16 -10.96 8.16 4.60
CA ALA A 16 -11.96 8.04 3.54
C ALA A 16 -11.35 7.58 2.21
N MET A 17 -10.06 7.83 1.97
CA MET A 17 -9.36 7.35 0.78
C MET A 17 -9.30 5.83 0.67
N TYR A 18 -9.40 5.08 1.77
CA TYR A 18 -9.46 3.62 1.75
C TYR A 18 -10.82 3.07 1.26
N THR A 19 -11.87 3.91 1.23
CA THR A 19 -13.18 3.53 0.69
C THR A 19 -13.31 4.02 -0.75
N HIS A 20 -13.08 3.14 -1.73
CA HIS A 20 -13.01 3.54 -3.13
C HIS A 20 -13.91 2.69 -4.06
N LYS A 21 -14.97 3.31 -4.59
CA LYS A 21 -16.01 2.64 -5.39
C LYS A 21 -15.50 1.87 -6.61
N LYS A 22 -14.50 2.41 -7.32
CA LYS A 22 -13.93 1.75 -8.52
C LYS A 22 -13.02 0.58 -8.15
N MET A 23 -12.29 0.69 -7.05
CA MET A 23 -11.38 -0.36 -6.59
C MET A 23 -12.08 -1.41 -5.74
N LYS A 24 -13.33 -1.15 -5.31
CA LYS A 24 -14.15 -2.06 -4.49
C LYS A 24 -13.51 -2.31 -3.12
N THR A 25 -13.01 -1.24 -2.50
CA THR A 25 -12.43 -1.24 -1.15
C THR A 25 -13.32 -0.49 -0.16
N THR A 26 -13.27 -0.90 1.09
CA THR A 26 -13.76 -0.21 2.28
C THR A 26 -12.60 -0.02 3.28
N ALA A 27 -12.81 0.72 4.36
CA ALA A 27 -11.85 0.82 5.45
C ALA A 27 -11.49 -0.56 6.01
N GLU A 28 -12.48 -1.42 6.25
CA GLU A 28 -12.31 -2.76 6.80
C GLU A 28 -11.55 -3.68 5.85
N SER A 29 -11.91 -3.70 4.55
CA SER A 29 -11.19 -4.53 3.58
C SER A 29 -9.75 -4.05 3.40
N SER A 30 -9.53 -2.74 3.47
CA SER A 30 -8.19 -2.15 3.33
C SER A 30 -7.33 -2.47 4.54
N LEU A 31 -7.88 -2.35 5.75
CA LEU A 31 -7.22 -2.75 6.98
C LEU A 31 -6.81 -4.22 6.96
N ALA A 32 -7.71 -5.11 6.51
CA ALA A 32 -7.41 -6.53 6.38
C ALA A 32 -6.25 -6.78 5.40
N VAL A 33 -6.25 -6.12 4.25
CA VAL A 33 -5.15 -6.21 3.27
C VAL A 33 -3.82 -5.74 3.86
N LEU A 34 -3.80 -4.59 4.54
CA LEU A 34 -2.58 -4.05 5.14
C LEU A 34 -2.05 -4.93 6.26
N LYS A 35 -2.91 -5.43 7.15
CA LYS A 35 -2.54 -6.35 8.25
C LYS A 35 -2.02 -7.68 7.73
N ASP A 36 -2.62 -8.23 6.68
CA ASP A 36 -2.19 -9.51 6.11
C ASP A 36 -0.85 -9.39 5.36
N LEU A 37 -0.59 -8.27 4.68
CA LEU A 37 0.62 -8.06 3.89
C LEU A 37 1.82 -7.58 4.72
N LEU A 38 1.59 -6.87 5.83
CA LEU A 38 2.65 -6.35 6.68
C LEU A 38 3.71 -7.41 7.06
N PRO A 39 3.36 -8.59 7.63
CA PRO A 39 4.37 -9.59 8.00
C PRO A 39 5.11 -10.18 6.79
N GLU A 40 4.46 -10.25 5.62
CA GLU A 40 5.09 -10.72 4.38
C GLU A 40 6.14 -9.70 3.89
N PHE A 41 5.85 -8.41 4.02
CA PHE A 41 6.83 -7.35 3.71
C PHE A 41 7.96 -7.27 4.73
N GLU A 42 7.68 -7.48 6.02
CA GLU A 42 8.71 -7.55 7.08
C GLU A 42 9.70 -8.68 6.80
N ALA A 43 9.21 -9.85 6.37
CA ALA A 43 10.02 -11.01 6.04
C ALA A 43 10.71 -10.93 4.66
N LEU A 44 10.34 -9.98 3.79
CA LEU A 44 10.86 -9.89 2.43
C LEU A 44 12.33 -9.45 2.39
N GLU A 45 13.25 -10.37 2.05
CA GLU A 45 14.69 -10.07 1.92
C GLU A 45 15.02 -9.36 0.60
N ASP A 46 14.48 -9.84 -0.52
CA ASP A 46 14.58 -9.18 -1.82
C ASP A 46 13.52 -8.09 -1.94
N TYR A 47 13.88 -6.87 -1.52
CA TYR A 47 13.01 -5.70 -1.60
C TYR A 47 13.10 -4.96 -2.95
N SER A 48 13.40 -5.66 -4.03
CA SER A 48 13.27 -5.11 -5.39
C SER A 48 11.80 -4.94 -5.79
N GLU A 49 11.55 -4.15 -6.84
CA GLU A 49 10.21 -3.98 -7.43
C GLU A 49 9.54 -5.34 -7.74
N ALA A 50 10.29 -6.27 -8.34
CA ALA A 50 9.80 -7.61 -8.66
C ALA A 50 9.50 -8.45 -7.40
N GLY A 51 10.30 -8.32 -6.35
CA GLY A 51 10.06 -8.96 -5.06
C GLY A 51 8.77 -8.47 -4.41
N ILE A 52 8.57 -7.15 -4.37
CA ILE A 52 7.36 -6.52 -3.80
C ILE A 52 6.12 -6.88 -4.63
N GLU A 53 6.21 -6.80 -5.96
CA GLU A 53 5.13 -7.20 -6.87
C GLU A 53 4.73 -8.65 -6.62
N ASN A 54 5.70 -9.57 -6.54
CA ASN A 54 5.42 -10.99 -6.31
C ASN A 54 4.67 -11.24 -5.00
N VAL A 55 5.06 -10.56 -3.90
CA VAL A 55 4.36 -10.66 -2.60
C VAL A 55 2.90 -10.20 -2.74
N ILE A 56 2.67 -9.01 -3.29
CA ILE A 56 1.32 -8.44 -3.40
C ILE A 56 0.45 -9.29 -4.33
N MET A 57 0.97 -9.69 -5.48
CA MET A 57 0.22 -10.47 -6.46
C MET A 57 -0.06 -11.89 -5.99
N SER A 58 0.86 -12.51 -5.25
CA SER A 58 0.65 -13.80 -4.60
C SER A 58 -0.46 -13.73 -3.54
N TYR A 59 -0.47 -12.66 -2.72
CA TYR A 59 -1.53 -12.40 -1.75
C TYR A 59 -2.89 -12.23 -2.43
N ILE A 60 -2.98 -11.40 -3.48
CA ILE A 60 -4.20 -11.15 -4.25
C ILE A 60 -4.77 -12.48 -4.80
N LYS A 61 -3.90 -13.31 -5.39
CA LYS A 61 -4.26 -14.63 -5.90
C LYS A 61 -4.74 -15.56 -4.79
N LYS A 62 -4.02 -15.63 -3.66
CA LYS A 62 -4.35 -16.48 -2.50
C LYS A 62 -5.71 -16.11 -1.89
N LYS A 63 -6.04 -14.82 -1.83
CA LYS A 63 -7.32 -14.33 -1.30
C LYS A 63 -8.47 -14.37 -2.31
N GLY A 64 -8.18 -14.57 -3.60
CA GLY A 64 -9.18 -14.55 -4.66
C GLY A 64 -9.83 -13.17 -4.88
N ILE A 65 -9.10 -12.09 -4.56
CA ILE A 65 -9.59 -10.71 -4.72
C ILE A 65 -9.07 -10.11 -6.04
N LYS A 66 -9.62 -8.96 -6.46
CA LYS A 66 -9.14 -8.24 -7.65
C LYS A 66 -7.92 -7.39 -7.33
N ASN A 67 -7.10 -7.10 -8.35
CA ASN A 67 -5.91 -6.26 -8.21
C ASN A 67 -6.19 -4.93 -7.51
N GLY A 68 -7.27 -4.24 -7.89
CA GLY A 68 -7.66 -2.98 -7.24
C GLY A 68 -7.90 -3.10 -5.75
N GLN A 69 -8.41 -4.24 -5.27
CA GLN A 69 -8.70 -4.49 -3.86
C GLN A 69 -7.43 -4.72 -3.04
N GLY A 70 -6.37 -5.30 -3.64
CA GLY A 70 -5.09 -5.50 -2.97
C GLY A 70 -4.12 -4.33 -3.12
N LEU A 71 -4.01 -3.74 -4.32
CA LEU A 71 -3.04 -2.68 -4.62
C LEU A 71 -3.46 -1.31 -4.10
N TRP A 72 -4.76 -0.99 -4.08
CA TRP A 72 -5.22 0.33 -3.63
C TRP A 72 -4.88 0.61 -2.16
N PRO A 73 -5.17 -0.29 -1.19
CA PRO A 73 -4.80 -0.08 0.20
C PRO A 73 -3.31 0.17 0.39
N VAL A 74 -2.46 -0.65 -0.25
CA VAL A 74 -1.00 -0.53 -0.15
C VAL A 74 -0.53 0.81 -0.71
N ARG A 75 -0.95 1.16 -1.94
CA ARG A 75 -0.57 2.43 -2.57
C ARG A 75 -1.00 3.64 -1.75
N THR A 76 -2.22 3.61 -1.21
CA THR A 76 -2.72 4.68 -0.34
C THR A 76 -1.89 4.80 0.92
N ALA A 77 -1.57 3.68 1.58
CA ALA A 77 -0.71 3.69 2.77
C ALA A 77 0.67 4.31 2.50
N VAL A 78 1.33 3.92 1.41
CA VAL A 78 2.71 4.36 1.16
C VAL A 78 2.82 5.74 0.52
N SER A 79 1.75 6.26 -0.10
CA SER A 79 1.79 7.58 -0.75
C SER A 79 1.00 8.67 -0.03
N GLY A 80 -0.07 8.32 0.69
CA GLY A 80 -1.03 9.30 1.20
C GLY A 80 -1.72 10.12 0.10
N LYS A 81 -1.72 9.66 -1.17
CA LYS A 81 -2.29 10.38 -2.32
C LYS A 81 -3.40 9.60 -3.01
N GLN A 82 -4.42 10.32 -3.49
CA GLN A 82 -5.52 9.72 -4.26
C GLN A 82 -5.08 9.28 -5.67
N SER A 83 -4.05 9.94 -6.20
CA SER A 83 -3.46 9.68 -7.52
C SER A 83 -1.95 9.89 -7.46
N THR A 84 -1.21 8.96 -8.03
CA THR A 84 0.26 8.93 -8.03
C THR A 84 0.76 8.61 -9.45
N PRO A 85 1.96 9.09 -9.83
CA PRO A 85 2.76 8.39 -10.83
C PRO A 85 3.25 7.07 -10.24
N GLY A 86 3.13 5.97 -10.98
CA GLY A 86 3.50 4.62 -10.49
C GLY A 86 2.43 3.96 -9.61
N GLY A 87 2.54 2.63 -9.50
CA GLY A 87 1.73 1.78 -8.65
C GLY A 87 2.34 1.56 -7.26
N ALA A 88 1.82 0.56 -6.54
CA ALA A 88 2.21 0.31 -5.16
C ALA A 88 3.67 -0.16 -5.04
N TYR A 89 4.07 -1.14 -5.85
CA TYR A 89 5.39 -1.75 -5.77
C TYR A 89 6.49 -0.83 -6.31
N GLU A 90 6.22 -0.01 -7.34
CA GLU A 90 7.19 1.00 -7.82
C GLU A 90 7.45 2.06 -6.74
N ILE A 91 6.39 2.53 -6.07
CA ILE A 91 6.52 3.50 -4.99
C ILE A 91 7.27 2.90 -3.80
N MET A 92 6.93 1.67 -3.39
CA MET A 92 7.60 0.98 -2.30
C MET A 92 9.10 0.76 -2.59
N ASN A 93 9.44 0.38 -3.82
CA ASN A 93 10.82 0.21 -4.25
C ASN A 93 11.62 1.53 -4.15
N ILE A 94 11.02 2.65 -4.57
CA ILE A 94 11.68 3.98 -4.49
C ILE A 94 11.81 4.46 -3.03
N LEU A 95 10.79 4.26 -2.20
CA LEU A 95 10.82 4.64 -0.78
C LEU A 95 11.80 3.80 0.03
N GLY A 96 12.00 2.54 -0.37
CA GLY A 96 12.71 1.55 0.41
C GLY A 96 11.86 0.90 1.49
N LYS A 97 12.41 -0.17 2.08
CA LYS A 97 11.69 -1.08 2.99
C LYS A 97 11.24 -0.40 4.27
N GLU A 98 12.16 0.23 4.99
CA GLU A 98 11.89 0.82 6.31
C GLU A 98 10.78 1.87 6.24
N GLU A 99 10.86 2.78 5.28
CA GLU A 99 9.87 3.84 5.10
C GLU A 99 8.51 3.28 4.66
N SER A 100 8.49 2.31 3.76
CA SER A 100 7.25 1.63 3.36
C SER A 100 6.56 0.96 4.54
N LEU A 101 7.30 0.23 5.37
CA LEU A 101 6.76 -0.45 6.56
C LEU A 101 6.24 0.56 7.58
N ARG A 102 7.01 1.62 7.87
CA ARG A 102 6.58 2.71 8.77
C ARG A 102 5.24 3.30 8.32
N ARG A 103 5.08 3.58 7.02
CA ARG A 103 3.83 4.15 6.46
C ARG A 103 2.66 3.15 6.52
N ILE A 104 2.92 1.86 6.30
CA ILE A 104 1.91 0.81 6.45
C ILE A 104 1.45 0.69 7.91
N HIS A 105 2.35 0.78 8.90
CA HIS A 105 1.96 0.84 10.31
C HIS A 105 1.05 2.03 10.61
N ILE A 106 1.44 3.24 10.17
CA ILE A 106 0.61 4.46 10.33
C ILE A 106 -0.79 4.27 9.73
N ALA A 107 -0.87 3.66 8.56
CA ALA A 107 -2.14 3.36 7.91
C ALA A 107 -3.00 2.38 8.70
N ILE A 108 -2.39 1.32 9.26
CA ILE A 108 -3.06 0.34 10.12
C ILE A 108 -3.58 1.00 11.40
N ASP A 109 -2.79 1.88 12.01
CA ASP A 109 -3.17 2.61 13.22
C ASP A 109 -4.31 3.60 12.96
N LYS A 110 -4.29 4.32 11.83
CA LYS A 110 -5.38 5.22 11.42
C LYS A 110 -6.69 4.49 11.13
N LEU A 111 -6.64 3.21 10.77
CA LEU A 111 -7.80 2.40 10.36
C LEU A 111 -8.37 1.51 11.49
N SER A 112 -7.63 1.32 12.59
CA SER A 112 -8.04 0.48 13.72
C SER A 112 -8.82 1.27 14.76
#